data_AF-Q1K1F2-F1
#
_entry.id   AF-Q1K1F2-F1
#
_cell.length_a   1.000
_cell.length_b   1.000
_cell.length_c   1.000
_cell.angle_alpha   90.00
_cell.angle_beta   90.00
_cell.angle_gamma   90.00
#
_symmetry.space_group_name_H-M   'P 1'
#
loop_
_entity.id
_entity.type
_entity.pdbx_description
1 polymer ?
#
loop_
_entity_poly.entity_id
_entity_poly.type
_entity_poly.pdbx_seq_one_letter_code
_entity_poly.pdbx_strand_id
1 'polypeptide(L)'
;MPENETDRKKWEQLCKQCGLCCFEKTRLPNGRIMTTRIPCRFLDLHTRQCRVYEHRFEVGEECQKLTPQLVAEVDWLPEECAYVQWHKQQCAVPSVEQTDTAHRKSKKRR
;
A
#
# COMPACT_ATOMS: atom_id res chain seq x y z
N MET A 1 9.14 2.17 -10.25
CA MET A 1 7.87 2.74 -10.75
C MET A 1 7.13 1.62 -11.47
N PRO A 2 5.86 1.28 -11.17
CA PRO A 2 5.18 0.26 -11.95
C PRO A 2 4.90 0.82 -13.35
N GLU A 3 5.41 0.15 -14.38
CA GLU A 3 5.43 0.61 -15.77
C GLU A 3 4.07 0.51 -16.49
N ASN A 4 2.99 0.08 -15.81
CA ASN A 4 1.67 -0.10 -16.43
C ASN A 4 0.48 0.37 -15.55
N GLU A 5 -0.64 0.70 -16.20
CA GLU A 5 -1.93 1.10 -15.60
C GLU A 5 -2.51 0.02 -14.67
N THR A 6 -2.33 -1.24 -15.04
CA THR A 6 -2.89 -2.42 -14.36
C THR A 6 -2.32 -2.61 -12.97
N ASP A 7 -1.02 -2.45 -12.79
CA ASP A 7 -0.34 -2.59 -11.51
C ASP A 7 -0.70 -1.45 -10.55
N ARG A 8 -0.91 -0.24 -11.09
CA ARG A 8 -1.47 0.87 -10.31
C ARG A 8 -2.88 0.55 -9.82
N LYS A 9 -3.75 0.00 -10.68
CA LYS A 9 -5.10 -0.41 -10.28
C LYS A 9 -5.09 -1.53 -9.23
N LYS A 10 -4.25 -2.55 -9.39
CA LYS A 10 -4.09 -3.62 -8.39
C LYS A 10 -3.60 -3.07 -7.05
N TRP A 11 -2.71 -2.08 -7.08
CA TRP A 11 -2.23 -1.41 -5.88
C TRP A 11 -3.35 -0.65 -5.16
N GLU A 12 -4.15 0.12 -5.90
CA GLU A 12 -5.30 0.84 -5.34
C GLU A 12 -6.36 -0.11 -4.76
N GLN A 13 -6.54 -1.30 -5.35
CA GLN A 13 -7.43 -2.35 -4.83
C GLN A 13 -7.02 -2.91 -3.46
N LEU A 14 -5.74 -2.77 -3.06
CA LEU A 14 -5.32 -3.15 -1.71
C LEU A 14 -5.90 -2.23 -0.65
N CYS A 15 -6.33 -1.02 -1.01
CA CYS A 15 -6.86 -0.07 -0.04
C CYS A 15 -8.16 -0.59 0.58
N LYS A 16 -8.14 -0.81 1.90
CA LYS A 16 -9.32 -1.19 2.70
C LYS A 16 -10.24 -0.01 3.05
N GLN A 17 -10.03 1.17 2.44
CA GLN A 17 -10.80 2.39 2.72
C GLN A 17 -10.94 2.70 4.22
N CYS A 18 -9.85 2.53 4.98
CA CYS A 18 -9.85 2.71 6.43
C CYS A 18 -9.84 4.18 6.90
N GLY A 19 -9.69 5.14 5.98
CA GLY A 19 -9.68 6.58 6.28
C GLY A 19 -8.41 7.10 6.97
N LEU A 20 -7.49 6.22 7.39
CA LEU A 20 -6.28 6.57 8.15
C LEU A 20 -5.31 7.46 7.36
N CYS A 21 -5.27 7.33 6.04
CA CYS A 21 -4.46 8.20 5.20
C CYS A 21 -5.04 9.61 5.04
N CYS A 22 -6.35 9.80 5.28
CA CYS A 22 -7.09 11.05 5.10
C CYS A 22 -6.95 12.01 6.29
N PHE A 23 -6.18 11.68 7.32
CA PHE A 23 -5.89 12.61 8.42
C PHE A 23 -4.66 13.45 8.10
N GLU A 24 -4.70 14.70 8.54
CA GLU A 24 -3.62 15.67 8.34
C GLU A 24 -2.30 15.16 8.95
N LYS A 25 -1.20 15.49 8.27
CA LYS A 25 0.15 15.05 8.63
C LYS A 25 0.99 16.25 8.94
N THR A 26 1.55 16.29 10.13
CA THR A 26 2.45 17.36 10.55
C THR A 26 3.86 16.82 10.70
N ARG A 27 4.84 17.61 10.25
CA ARG A 27 6.25 17.29 10.45
C ARG A 27 6.70 17.87 11.79
N LEU A 28 7.19 17.00 12.65
CA LEU A 28 7.76 17.36 13.94
C LEU A 28 9.18 17.94 13.79
N PRO A 29 9.70 18.66 14.80
CA PRO A 29 11.04 19.24 14.77
C PRO A 29 12.17 18.22 14.57
N ASN A 30 11.96 16.98 14.99
CA ASN A 30 12.90 15.86 14.80
C ASN A 30 12.81 15.22 13.40
N GLY A 31 12.03 15.80 12.48
CA GLY A 31 11.83 15.29 11.12
C GLY A 31 10.79 14.16 10.99
N ARG A 32 10.22 13.66 12.09
CA ARG A 32 9.19 12.62 12.04
C ARG A 32 7.86 13.19 11.57
N ILE A 33 7.09 12.40 10.83
CA ILE A 33 5.74 12.77 10.45
C ILE A 33 4.77 12.16 11.47
N MET A 34 3.86 12.97 12.00
CA MET A 34 2.80 12.55 12.90
C MET A 34 1.45 12.81 12.26
N THR A 35 0.57 11.81 12.33
CA THR A 35 -0.81 11.94 11.88
C THR A 35 -1.64 12.59 13.00
N THR A 36 -2.35 13.66 12.70
CA THR A 36 -3.19 14.40 13.67
C THR A 36 -4.60 13.79 13.72
N ARG A 37 -5.45 14.31 14.62
CA ARG A 37 -6.88 13.93 14.69
C ARG A 37 -7.76 14.75 13.74
N ILE A 38 -7.18 15.59 12.89
CA ILE A 38 -7.91 16.47 11.99
C ILE A 38 -8.19 15.70 10.69
N PRO A 39 -9.46 15.40 10.38
CA PRO A 39 -9.81 14.71 9.15
C PRO A 39 -9.78 15.68 7.96
N CYS A 40 -9.41 15.14 6.80
CA CYS A 40 -9.65 15.70 5.48
C CYS A 40 -11.12 16.11 5.31
N ARG A 41 -11.37 17.20 4.59
CA ARG A 41 -12.71 17.71 4.30
C ARG A 41 -13.61 16.68 3.61
N PHE A 42 -13.02 15.77 2.85
CA PHE A 42 -13.74 14.75 2.08
C PHE A 42 -13.84 13.39 2.78
N LEU A 43 -13.31 13.26 4.00
CA LEU A 43 -13.44 12.05 4.81
C LEU A 43 -14.82 12.01 5.46
N ASP A 44 -15.55 10.93 5.21
CA ASP A 44 -16.78 10.64 5.95
C ASP A 44 -16.44 9.98 7.29
N LEU A 45 -16.69 10.65 8.41
CA LEU A 45 -16.38 10.12 9.74
C LEU A 45 -17.28 8.95 10.17
N HIS A 46 -18.47 8.80 9.58
CA HIS A 46 -19.37 7.69 9.90
C HIS A 46 -18.93 6.42 9.18
N THR A 47 -18.66 6.51 7.89
CA THR A 47 -18.29 5.34 7.07
C THR A 47 -16.78 5.10 6.99
N ARG A 48 -15.97 6.08 7.42
CA ARG A 48 -14.51 6.15 7.26
C ARG A 48 -14.02 6.14 5.82
N GLN A 49 -14.90 6.39 4.86
CA GLN A 49 -14.58 6.37 3.43
C GLN A 49 -14.31 7.78 2.91
N CYS A 50 -13.34 7.88 2.00
CA CYS A 50 -13.08 9.13 1.28
C CYS A 50 -14.09 9.27 0.13
N ARG A 51 -14.86 10.36 0.13
CA ARG A 51 -15.90 10.61 -0.88
C ARG A 51 -15.36 10.88 -2.27
N VAL A 52 -14.09 11.26 -2.36
CA VAL A 52 -13.41 11.63 -3.60
C VAL A 52 -12.18 10.76 -3.85
N TYR A 53 -12.19 9.50 -3.39
CA TYR A 53 -11.00 8.64 -3.43
C TYR A 53 -10.36 8.51 -4.81
N GLU A 54 -11.16 8.43 -5.88
CA GLU A 54 -10.67 8.33 -7.27
C GLU A 54 -10.05 9.64 -7.76
N HIS A 55 -10.63 10.78 -7.35
CA HIS A 55 -10.21 12.13 -7.74
C HIS A 55 -9.39 12.85 -6.66
N ARG A 56 -8.83 12.11 -5.69
CA ARG A 56 -8.21 12.68 -4.49
C ARG A 56 -6.97 13.53 -4.76
N PHE A 57 -6.34 13.34 -5.93
CA PHE A 57 -5.20 14.14 -6.38
C PHE A 57 -5.62 15.39 -7.17
N GLU A 58 -6.90 15.49 -7.56
CA GLU A 58 -7.45 16.60 -8.35
C GLU A 58 -8.14 17.63 -7.45
N VAL A 59 -8.66 17.21 -6.30
CA VAL A 59 -9.40 18.07 -5.36
C VAL A 59 -8.53 19.05 -4.56
N GLY A 60 -7.20 19.01 -4.74
CA GLY A 60 -6.28 20.01 -4.20
C GLY A 60 -5.94 19.89 -2.72
N GLU A 61 -6.35 18.82 -2.03
CA GLU A 61 -5.77 18.49 -0.72
C GLU A 61 -4.48 17.71 -0.94
N GLU A 62 -3.47 17.90 -0.07
CA GLU A 62 -2.14 17.27 -0.15
C GLU A 62 -2.20 15.75 0.11
N CYS A 63 -2.99 15.04 -0.71
CA CYS A 63 -3.14 13.61 -0.68
C CYS A 63 -1.84 12.96 -1.14
N GLN A 64 -1.12 12.38 -0.18
CA GLN A 64 0.14 11.71 -0.46
C GLN A 64 -0.08 10.43 -1.26
N LYS A 65 0.63 10.28 -2.38
CA LYS A 65 0.62 9.06 -3.18
C LYS A 65 1.41 7.96 -2.48
N LEU A 66 0.71 7.00 -1.88
CA LEU A 66 1.30 5.83 -1.25
C LEU A 66 1.86 4.89 -2.31
N THR A 67 3.14 4.98 -2.64
CA THR A 67 3.81 4.00 -3.49
C THR A 67 4.41 2.88 -2.63
N PRO A 68 4.66 1.67 -3.18
CA PRO A 68 5.33 0.59 -2.45
C PRO A 68 6.66 1.03 -1.81
N GLN A 69 7.42 1.85 -2.54
CA GLN A 69 8.71 2.41 -2.08
C GLN A 69 8.50 3.39 -0.93
N LEU A 70 7.52 4.30 -1.06
CA LEU A 70 7.19 5.23 0.01
C LEU A 70 6.72 4.49 1.27
N VAL A 71 5.87 3.46 1.11
CA VAL A 71 5.35 2.65 2.23
C VAL A 71 6.48 1.92 2.98
N ALA A 72 7.58 1.59 2.30
CA ALA A 72 8.76 1.00 2.91
C ALA A 72 9.58 1.99 3.77
N GLU A 73 9.49 3.29 3.46
CA GLU A 73 10.29 4.35 4.08
C GLU A 73 9.53 5.14 5.15
N VAL A 74 8.20 5.08 5.18
CA VAL A 74 7.36 5.90 6.05
C VAL A 74 6.99 5.21 7.36
N ASP A 75 7.19 5.93 8.46
CA ASP A 75 6.84 5.44 9.81
C ASP A 75 5.48 5.93 10.34
N TRP A 76 4.79 6.79 9.58
CA TRP A 76 3.54 7.44 10.03
C TRP A 76 2.27 6.65 9.70
N LEU A 77 2.38 5.60 8.87
CA LEU A 77 1.27 4.70 8.60
C LEU A 77 1.16 3.66 9.72
N PRO A 78 -0.05 3.43 10.24
CA PRO A 78 -0.24 2.40 11.25
C PRO A 78 -0.13 1.00 10.63
N GLU A 79 0.22 0.02 11.47
CA GLU A 79 0.43 -1.36 11.04
C GLU A 79 -0.85 -2.06 10.53
N GLU A 80 -2.01 -1.53 10.89
CA GLU A 80 -3.32 -1.98 10.40
C GLU A 80 -3.59 -1.55 8.95
N CYS A 81 -2.79 -0.63 8.39
CA CYS A 81 -2.94 -0.19 7.01
C CYS A 81 -2.65 -1.33 6.03
N ALA A 82 -3.55 -1.55 5.07
CA ALA A 82 -3.41 -2.63 4.09
C ALA A 82 -2.12 -2.56 3.27
N TYR A 83 -1.64 -1.35 2.94
CA TYR A 83 -0.36 -1.17 2.25
C TYR A 83 0.84 -1.62 3.08
N VAL A 84 0.83 -1.28 4.38
CA VAL A 84 1.88 -1.70 5.32
C VAL A 84 1.83 -3.22 5.52
N GLN A 85 0.62 -3.79 5.66
CA GLN A 85 0.44 -5.24 5.78
C GLN A 85 0.97 -5.98 4.54
N TRP A 86 0.65 -5.48 3.34
CA TRP A 86 1.17 -6.05 2.09
C TRP A 86 2.69 -5.97 2.03
N HIS A 87 3.29 -4.83 2.42
CA HIS A 87 4.74 -4.68 2.44
C HIS A 87 5.39 -5.69 3.41
N LYS A 88 4.84 -5.83 4.62
CA LYS A 88 5.29 -6.82 5.61
C LYS A 88 5.19 -8.25 5.07
N GLN A 89 4.11 -8.60 4.36
CA GLN A 89 3.94 -9.93 3.75
C GLN A 89 4.99 -10.20 2.66
N GLN A 90 5.40 -9.17 1.92
CA GLN A 90 6.45 -9.31 0.92
C GLN A 90 7.86 -9.36 1.50
N CYS A 91 8.14 -8.67 2.60
CA CYS A 91 9.40 -8.85 3.34
C CYS A 91 9.45 -10.17 4.10
N ALA A 92 8.30 -10.75 4.43
CA ALA A 92 8.17 -12.03 5.13
C ALA A 92 8.29 -13.25 4.22
N VAL A 93 8.76 -13.12 2.97
CA VAL A 93 9.20 -14.30 2.21
C VAL A 93 10.48 -14.83 2.85
N PRO A 94 10.47 -15.99 3.54
CA PRO A 94 11.69 -16.78 3.59
C PRO A 94 12.07 -17.08 2.15
N SER A 95 13.36 -16.99 1.85
CA SER A 95 13.95 -17.51 0.62
C SER A 95 13.67 -19.01 0.53
N VAL A 96 12.50 -19.42 0.01
CA VAL A 96 12.21 -20.84 -0.26
C VAL A 96 12.58 -21.14 -1.70
N GLU A 97 13.82 -21.60 -1.81
CA GLU A 97 14.34 -22.60 -2.74
C GLU A 97 13.35 -23.08 -3.83
N GLN A 98 13.68 -22.76 -5.08
CA GLN A 98 13.10 -23.37 -6.28
C GLN A 98 13.63 -24.81 -6.37
N THR A 99 12.88 -25.78 -5.88
CA THR A 99 13.05 -27.19 -6.28
C THR A 99 11.98 -27.53 -7.32
N ASP A 100 12.26 -27.19 -8.58
CA ASP A 100 11.48 -27.65 -9.73
C ASP A 100 11.70 -29.16 -9.89
N THR A 101 10.82 -29.89 -9.21
CA THR A 101 10.13 -31.11 -9.65
C THR A 101 10.83 -31.90 -10.76
N ALA A 102 11.43 -33.04 -10.38
CA ALA A 102 11.90 -34.09 -11.29
C ALA A 102 10.82 -34.48 -12.32
N HIS A 103 10.96 -33.97 -13.54
CA HIS A 103 10.09 -34.28 -14.66
C HIS A 103 10.49 -35.62 -15.28
N ARG A 104 9.72 -36.64 -14.90
CA ARG A 104 9.51 -37.92 -15.58
C ARG A 104 9.66 -37.81 -17.11
N LYS A 105 10.63 -38.54 -17.69
CA LYS A 105 10.56 -38.99 -19.09
C LYS A 105 10.88 -40.48 -19.22
N SER A 106 9.82 -41.26 -19.38
CA SER A 106 9.83 -42.57 -20.01
C SER A 106 10.31 -42.48 -21.46
N LYS A 107 11.23 -43.37 -21.88
CA LYS A 107 11.35 -43.98 -23.23
C LYS A 107 12.70 -44.71 -23.31
N LYS A 108 12.74 -46.04 -23.15
CA LYS A 108 12.67 -47.07 -24.21
C LYS A 108 13.77 -46.90 -25.27
N ARG A 109 14.76 -47.81 -25.32
CA ARG A 109 15.31 -48.41 -26.56
C ARG A 109 16.43 -49.44 -26.29
N ARG A 110 16.15 -50.64 -26.82
CA ARG A 110 17.04 -51.70 -27.35
C ARG A 110 18.09 -52.32 -26.45
#